data_AF-A0A3R0XHV5-F1
#
_entry.id   AF-A0A3R0XHV5-F1
#
_cell.length_a   1.000
_cell.length_b   1.000
_cell.length_c   1.000
_cell.angle_alpha   90.00
_cell.angle_beta   90.00
_cell.angle_gamma   90.00
#
_symmetry.space_group_name_H-M   'P 1'
#
loop_
_entity.id
_entity.type
_entity.pdbx_description
1 polymer ?
#
loop_
_entity_poly.entity_id
_entity_poly.type
_entity_poly.pdbx_seq_one_letter_code
_entity_poly.pdbx_strand_id
1 'polypeptide(L)' 'MLSTALPQNKKGWQAMLDLRFQRLHGKTTLTTRHHVGPLTVQRPFYPEEKTCHLCLLHPPGGIVGG' A
#
# COMPACT_ATOMS: atom_id res chain seq x y z
N MET A 1 -0.41 15.40 -10.69
CA MET A 1 -1.07 14.10 -10.43
C MET A 1 -0.36 13.06 -11.28
N LEU A 2 0.55 12.27 -10.69
CA LEU A 2 1.25 11.22 -11.41
C LEU A 2 0.35 9.98 -11.41
N SER A 3 -0.25 9.67 -12.56
CA SER A 3 -1.08 8.49 -12.75
C SER A 3 -0.15 7.34 -13.14
N THR A 4 0.05 6.38 -12.24
CA THR A 4 0.77 5.16 -12.57
C THR A 4 -0.14 4.31 -13.43
N ALA A 5 0.02 4.38 -14.75
CA ALA A 5 -0.74 3.55 -15.68
C ALA A 5 -0.41 2.07 -15.42
N LEU A 6 -1.42 1.25 -15.17
CA LEU A 6 -1.26 -0.19 -15.05
C LEU A 6 -0.90 -0.76 -16.43
N PRO A 7 0.13 -1.63 -16.54
CA PRO A 7 0.47 -2.26 -17.81
C PRO A 7 -0.69 -3.14 -18.28
N GLN A 8 -1.20 -2.85 -19.49
CA GLN A 8 -2.24 -3.64 -20.13
C GLN A 8 -1.71 -5.02 -20.54
N ASN A 9 -2.35 -6.04 -19.99
CA ASN A 9 -2.31 -7.45 -20.39
C ASN A 9 -1.07 -8.27 -19.99
N LYS A 10 -1.10 -8.80 -18.76
CA LYS A 10 -0.57 -10.14 -18.43
C LYS A 10 -1.59 -10.84 -17.52
N LYS A 11 -2.07 -12.03 -17.92
CA LYS A 11 -2.87 -12.92 -17.07
C LYS A 11 -2.01 -13.32 -15.85
N GLY A 12 -2.08 -12.56 -14.76
CA GLY A 12 -1.25 -12.77 -13.57
C GLY A 12 -1.69 -11.87 -12.42
N TRP A 13 -1.08 -12.06 -11.26
CA TRP A 13 -1.32 -11.28 -10.05
C TRP A 13 -0.97 -9.80 -10.31
N GLN A 14 -1.98 -9.01 -10.67
CA GLN A 14 -1.85 -7.57 -10.86
C GLN A 14 -2.36 -6.86 -9.62
N ALA A 15 -1.51 -6.05 -9.01
CA ALA A 15 -1.89 -5.27 -7.86
C ALA A 15 -1.22 -3.89 -7.86
N MET A 16 -1.88 -2.91 -7.25
CA MET A 16 -1.37 -1.55 -7.11
C MET A 16 -1.83 -0.96 -5.78
N LEU A 17 -0.98 -0.12 -5.19
CA LEU A 17 -1.30 0.70 -4.04
C LEU A 17 -1.02 2.18 -4.35
N ASP A 18 -1.99 3.05 -4.08
CA ASP A 18 -1.80 4.50 -3.96
C ASP A 18 -1.99 4.86 -2.48
N LEU A 19 -0.90 5.25 -1.84
CA LEU A 19 -0.84 5.62 -0.43
C LEU A 19 -0.36 7.07 -0.32
N ARG A 20 -1.10 7.90 0.41
CA ARG A 20 -0.73 9.30 0.65
C ARG A 20 -0.51 9.54 2.12
N PHE A 21 0.63 10.14 2.44
CA PHE A 21 1.03 10.47 3.80
C PHE A 21 1.14 11.97 3.98
N GLN A 22 0.73 12.46 5.14
CA GLN A 22 0.85 13.86 5.53
C GLN A 22 1.30 13.98 6.98
N ARG A 23 1.93 15.10 7.32
CA ARG A 23 2.23 15.44 8.72
C ARG A 23 0.99 16.07 9.34
N LEU A 24 0.35 15.36 10.27
CA LEU A 24 -0.83 15.83 11.00
C LEU A 24 -0.62 15.63 12.50
N HIS A 25 -0.98 16.63 13.31
CA HIS A 25 -0.87 16.57 14.78
C HIS A 25 0.51 16.11 15.28
N GLY A 26 1.58 16.56 14.62
CA GLY A 26 2.95 16.21 15.01
C GLY A 26 3.39 14.78 14.68
N LYS A 27 2.63 14.02 13.86
CA LYS A 27 3.03 12.69 13.34
C LYS A 27 2.74 12.52 11.86
N THR A 28 3.47 11.65 11.18
CA THR A 28 3.14 11.26 9.80
C THR A 28 1.85 10.42 9.85
N THR A 29 0.90 10.63 8.96
CA THR A 29 -0.39 9.92 8.96
C THR A 29 -0.75 9.50 7.54
N LEU A 30 -1.21 8.27 7.35
CA LEU A 30 -1.80 7.80 6.10
C LEU A 30 -3.18 8.44 5.93
N THR A 31 -3.33 9.37 4.99
CA THR A 31 -4.56 10.13 4.76
C THR A 31 -5.40 9.61 3.60
N THR A 32 -4.79 8.86 2.68
CA THR A 32 -5.50 8.20 1.59
C THR A 32 -4.89 6.83 1.33
N ARG A 33 -5.75 5.84 1.10
CA ARG A 33 -5.36 4.48 0.74
C ARG A 33 -6.31 3.96 -0.34
N HIS A 34 -5.83 3.84 -1.56
CA HIS A 34 -6.51 3.12 -2.63
C HIS A 34 -5.67 1.89 -3.01
N HIS A 35 -6.36 0.81 -3.37
CA HIS A 35 -5.72 -0.41 -3.83
C HIS A 35 -6.49 -1.01 -5.01
N VAL A 36 -5.76 -1.70 -5.88
CA VAL A 36 -6.31 -2.52 -6.95
C VAL A 36 -5.73 -3.91 -6.78
N GLY A 37 -6.59 -4.91 -6.95
CA GLY A 37 -6.19 -6.30 -6.80
C GLY A 37 -5.90 -6.70 -5.34
N PRO A 38 -5.20 -7.82 -5.14
CA PRO A 38 -5.09 -8.46 -3.83
C PRO A 38 -4.08 -7.81 -2.85
N LEU A 39 -3.19 -6.91 -3.29
CA LEU A 39 -2.24 -6.24 -2.40
C LEU A 39 -2.95 -5.21 -1.52
N THR A 40 -2.78 -5.28 -0.21
CA THR A 40 -3.35 -4.31 0.74
C THR A 40 -2.35 -3.92 1.82
N VAL A 41 -2.73 -3.03 2.74
CA VAL A 41 -1.95 -2.67 3.93
C VAL A 41 -2.80 -2.81 5.19
N GLN A 42 -2.15 -3.20 6.29
CA GLN A 42 -2.76 -3.15 7.62
C GLN A 42 -3.06 -1.70 8.04
N ARG A 43 -3.89 -1.55 9.08
CA ARG A 43 -4.11 -0.24 9.71
C ARG A 43 -2.76 0.33 10.18
N PRO A 44 -2.46 1.62 9.92
CA PRO A 44 -1.24 2.23 10.42
C PRO A 44 -1.09 2.11 11.94
N PHE A 45 0.13 1.90 12.39
CA PHE A 45 0.51 1.84 13.80
C PHE A 45 1.79 2.67 14.06
N TYR A 46 2.07 2.98 15.33
CA TYR A 46 3.02 4.04 15.74
C TYR A 46 3.91 3.62 16.92
N PRO A 47 4.81 2.63 16.76
CA PRO A 47 5.72 2.20 17.82
C PRO A 47 6.75 3.28 18.20
N GLU A 48 7.08 4.18 17.27
CA GLU A 48 8.02 5.29 17.46
C GLU A 48 7.30 6.65 17.62
N GLU A 49 6.02 6.63 18.04
CA GLU A 49 5.11 7.76 18.22
C GLU A 49 4.78 8.59 16.96
N LYS A 50 5.79 9.20 16.33
CA LYS A 50 5.63 10.17 15.24
C LYS A 50 5.75 9.54 13.85
N THR A 51 6.39 8.37 13.77
CA THR A 51 6.59 7.61 12.53
C THR A 51 5.37 6.73 12.26
N CYS A 52 4.84 6.80 11.04
CA CYS A 52 3.75 5.93 10.59
C CYS A 52 4.32 4.63 10.05
N HIS A 53 4.02 3.51 10.69
CA HIS A 53 4.41 2.18 10.22
C HIS A 53 3.24 1.50 9.51
N LEU A 54 3.53 0.81 8.42
CA LEU A 54 2.60 0.01 7.67
C LEU A 54 3.19 -1.37 7.39
N CYS A 55 2.34 -2.38 7.44
CA CYS A 55 2.66 -3.69 6.92
C CYS A 55 1.90 -3.89 5.60
N LEU A 56 2.64 -4.17 4.54
CA LEU A 56 2.08 -4.63 3.27
C LEU A 56 1.61 -6.08 3.43
N LEU A 57 0.38 -6.34 3.02
CA LEU A 57 -0.22 -7.67 3.04
C LEU A 57 -0.32 -8.18 1.61
N HIS A 58 0.44 -9.22 1.33
CA HIS A 58 0.33 -10.02 0.12
C HIS A 58 -0.47 -11.30 0.47
N PRO A 59 -1.76 -11.39 0.13
CA PRO A 59 -2.57 -12.52 0.55
C PRO A 59 -2.05 -13.83 -0.06
N PRO A 60 -2.21 -14.97 0.64
CA PRO A 60 -1.75 -16.26 0.17
C PRO A 60 -2.64 -16.72 -1.00
N GLY A 61 -2.09 -16.66 -2.21
CA GLY A 61 -2.79 -17.05 -3.45
C GLY A 61 -1.90 -17.71 -4.49
N GLY A 62 -0.73 -18.24 -4.10
CA GLY A 62 0.20 -18.93 -5.01
C GLY A 62 1.65 -18.40 -4.94
N ILE A 63 2.58 -19.27 -5.33
CA ILE A 63 4.03 -19.26 -5.11
C ILE A 63 4.72 -17.91 -5.41
N VAL A 64 5.57 -17.46 -4.48
CA VAL A 64 6.64 -16.48 -4.74
C VAL A 64 7.70 -17.11 -5.64
N GLY A 65 7.43 -17.13 -6.95
CA GLY A 65 8.46 -17.35 -7.96
C GLY A 65 9.07 -16.00 -8.30
N GLY A 66 10.26 -15.74 -7.73
CA GLY A 66 11.14 -14.70 -8.26
C GLY A 66 11.64 -15.04 -9.66
#